data_AF-A0A803NI85-F1
#
_entry.id   AF-A0A803NI85-F1
#
_cell.length_a   1.000
_cell.length_b   1.000
_cell.length_c   1.000
_cell.angle_alpha   90.00
_cell.angle_beta   90.00
_cell.angle_gamma   90.00
#
_symmetry.space_group_name_H-M   'P 1'
#
loop_
_entity.id
_entity.type
_entity.pdbx_description
1 polymer ?
#
loop_
_entity_poly.entity_id
_entity_poly.type
_entity_poly.pdbx_seq_one_letter_code
_entity_poly.pdbx_strand_id
1 'polypeptide(L)'
;MESLIGDMSSKIVLSEKERAAHVLTETDLRASSTHSQFFLVARCDKLRLLEGEPWHYNNYLIVLHSPTVLHNVSKEDLNTVQIWVQVHRLPFLSKSRALACKVGEWIGEYIDVHEDSLHEGWGSFLRVRV
;
A
#
# COMPACT_ATOMS: atom_id res chain seq x y z
N MET A 1 -7.82 -25.90 35.95
CA MET A 1 -6.43 -25.43 36.09
C MET A 1 -6.11 -24.52 34.89
N GLU A 2 -6.86 -23.42 34.74
CA GLU A 2 -6.84 -22.58 33.52
C GLU A 2 -6.93 -21.07 33.80
N SER A 3 -6.85 -20.63 35.06
CA SER A 3 -7.07 -19.22 35.42
C SER A 3 -5.81 -18.38 35.64
N LEU A 4 -4.61 -18.92 35.36
CA LEU A 4 -3.33 -18.21 35.60
C LEU A 4 -2.57 -17.81 34.32
N ILE A 5 -3.00 -18.30 33.15
CA ILE A 5 -2.37 -17.97 31.85
C ILE A 5 -2.94 -16.65 31.29
N GLY A 6 -4.17 -16.29 31.66
CA GLY A 6 -4.85 -15.07 31.19
C GLY A 6 -4.36 -13.75 31.81
N ASP A 7 -3.76 -13.77 33.01
CA ASP A 7 -3.29 -12.55 33.71
C ASP A 7 -1.81 -12.21 33.42
N MET A 8 -1.01 -13.20 32.99
CA MET A 8 0.39 -13.00 32.63
C MET A 8 0.56 -12.43 31.21
N SER A 9 -0.37 -12.73 30.30
CA SER A 9 -0.33 -12.25 28.92
C SER A 9 -0.74 -10.77 28.81
N SER A 10 -1.71 -10.34 29.61
CA SER A 10 -2.20 -8.95 29.66
C SER A 10 -1.18 -7.99 30.29
N LYS A 11 -0.32 -8.46 31.21
CA LYS A 11 0.75 -7.63 31.81
C LYS A 11 1.97 -7.45 30.91
N ILE A 12 2.32 -8.46 30.10
CA ILE A 12 3.43 -8.37 29.14
C ILE A 12 3.08 -7.38 28.01
N VAL A 13 1.83 -7.43 27.52
CA VAL A 13 1.36 -6.53 26.46
C VAL A 13 1.32 -5.07 26.91
N LEU A 14 1.01 -4.78 28.18
CA LEU A 14 0.99 -3.40 28.69
C LEU A 14 2.40 -2.81 28.84
N SER A 15 3.38 -3.59 29.29
CA SER A 15 4.78 -3.12 29.46
C SER A 15 5.51 -2.88 28.13
N GLU A 16 5.27 -3.71 27.10
CA GLU A 16 5.80 -3.45 25.75
C GLU A 16 5.13 -2.26 25.06
N LYS A 17 3.83 -2.03 25.33
CA LYS A 17 3.10 -0.88 24.80
C LYS A 17 3.64 0.45 25.37
N GLU A 18 4.08 0.44 26.63
CA GLU A 18 4.73 1.61 27.25
C GLU A 18 6.16 1.83 26.74
N ARG A 19 6.92 0.76 26.45
CA ARG A 19 8.27 0.88 25.85
C ARG A 19 8.23 1.35 24.39
N ALA A 20 7.23 0.93 23.61
CA ALA A 20 7.04 1.40 22.25
C ALA A 20 6.57 2.87 22.21
N ALA A 21 5.74 3.28 23.18
CA ALA A 21 5.35 4.68 23.32
C ALA A 21 6.54 5.57 23.71
N HIS A 22 7.44 5.10 24.58
CA HIS A 22 8.60 5.85 25.02
C HIS A 22 9.75 5.94 23.98
N VAL A 23 9.73 5.08 22.95
CA VAL A 23 10.69 5.10 21.83
C VAL A 23 10.17 5.88 20.61
N LEU A 24 8.87 6.19 20.56
CA LEU A 24 8.24 6.93 19.44
C LEU A 24 7.91 8.39 19.76
N THR A 25 8.16 8.85 20.97
CA THR A 25 8.08 10.27 21.35
C THR A 25 9.38 10.99 21.01
N GLU A 26 9.62 11.23 19.72
CA GLU A 26 10.36 12.41 19.21
C GLU A 26 10.49 12.31 17.69
N THR A 27 9.39 12.54 16.98
CA THR A 27 9.49 13.09 15.64
C THR A 27 8.61 14.32 15.58
N ASP A 28 9.27 15.47 15.58
CA ASP A 28 8.68 16.80 15.47
C ASP A 28 7.85 16.92 14.19
N LEU A 29 6.58 16.53 14.25
CA LEU A 29 5.58 16.84 13.24
C LEU A 29 5.25 18.34 13.35
N ARG A 30 6.07 19.20 12.74
CA ARG A 30 5.69 20.60 12.48
C ARG A 30 4.63 20.61 11.37
N ALA A 31 3.38 20.60 11.79
CA ALA A 31 2.22 20.77 10.93
C ALA A 31 2.29 22.13 10.21
N SER A 32 2.44 22.11 8.89
CA SER A 32 2.14 23.25 8.02
C SER A 32 0.65 23.20 7.66
N SER A 33 0.00 24.35 7.71
CA SER A 33 -1.45 24.57 7.84
C SER A 33 -2.29 24.14 6.63
N THR A 34 -2.35 22.84 6.34
CA THR A 34 -3.32 22.28 5.39
C THR A 34 -3.84 20.98 5.97
N HIS A 35 -5.15 20.76 5.90
CA HIS A 35 -5.92 19.68 6.54
C HIS A 35 -5.53 18.27 6.04
N SER A 36 -4.31 17.84 6.30
CA SER A 36 -3.83 16.48 6.01
C SER A 36 -4.06 15.62 7.24
N GLN A 37 -5.01 14.68 7.17
CA GLN A 37 -5.24 13.70 8.22
C GLN A 37 -4.21 12.57 8.06
N PHE A 38 -3.39 12.34 9.08
CA PHE A 38 -2.40 11.26 9.11
C PHE A 38 -2.95 10.07 9.89
N PHE A 39 -2.80 8.86 9.34
CA PHE A 39 -3.16 7.61 10.00
C PHE A 39 -1.91 6.79 10.33
N LEU A 40 -1.78 6.35 11.58
CA LEU A 40 -0.74 5.40 11.99
C LEU A 40 -1.28 3.98 11.82
N VAL A 41 -0.57 3.16 11.04
CA VAL A 41 -0.94 1.78 10.76
C VAL A 41 0.03 0.85 11.48
N ALA A 42 -0.50 -0.18 12.13
CA ALA A 42 0.31 -1.22 12.75
C ALA A 42 1.19 -1.92 11.70
N ARG A 43 2.43 -2.27 12.07
CA ARG A 43 3.40 -2.91 11.17
C ARG A 43 2.85 -4.15 10.48
N CYS A 44 2.02 -4.93 11.18
CA CYS A 44 1.41 -6.17 10.70
C CYS A 44 0.37 -5.93 9.58
N ASP A 45 -0.30 -4.77 9.59
CA ASP A 45 -1.34 -4.42 8.63
C ASP A 45 -0.80 -3.66 7.41
N LYS A 46 0.46 -3.22 7.48
CA LYS A 46 1.09 -2.40 6.44
C LYS A 46 1.11 -3.08 5.08
N LEU A 47 1.48 -4.36 5.02
CA LEU A 47 1.54 -5.11 3.76
C LEU A 47 0.16 -5.21 3.12
N ARG A 48 -0.87 -5.53 3.91
CA ARG A 48 -2.25 -5.63 3.43
C ARG A 48 -2.77 -4.30 2.88
N LEU A 49 -2.40 -3.18 3.51
CA LEU A 49 -2.76 -1.86 3.00
C LEU A 49 -2.01 -1.54 1.70
N LEU A 50 -0.70 -1.77 1.62
CA LEU A 50 0.07 -1.48 0.40
C LEU A 50 -0.34 -2.39 -0.78
N GLU A 51 -0.67 -3.65 -0.53
CA GLU A 51 -1.14 -4.57 -1.57
C GLU A 51 -2.52 -4.20 -2.11
N GLY A 52 -3.39 -3.62 -1.28
CA GLY A 52 -4.76 -3.25 -1.63
C GLY A 52 -4.94 -1.89 -2.31
N GLU A 53 -3.86 -1.19 -2.65
CA GLU A 53 -3.94 0.05 -3.41
C GLU A 53 -4.59 -0.15 -4.79
N PRO A 54 -5.36 0.83 -5.29
CA PRO A 54 -5.62 2.16 -4.71
C PRO A 54 -6.78 2.16 -3.70
N TRP A 55 -6.63 2.93 -2.61
CA TRP A 55 -7.70 3.14 -1.63
C TRP A 55 -8.46 4.43 -1.92
N HIS A 56 -9.77 4.39 -1.72
CA HIS A 56 -10.60 5.58 -1.76
C HIS A 56 -11.55 5.60 -0.57
N TYR A 57 -11.86 6.79 -0.07
CA TYR A 57 -12.89 7.01 0.93
C TYR A 57 -13.70 8.23 0.55
N ASN A 58 -15.01 8.09 0.46
CA ASN A 58 -15.92 9.18 0.11
C ASN A 58 -15.54 9.93 -1.19
N ASN A 59 -15.17 9.19 -2.24
CA ASN A 59 -14.67 9.71 -3.53
C ASN A 59 -13.34 10.48 -3.47
N TYR A 60 -12.64 10.48 -2.32
CA TYR A 60 -11.28 10.98 -2.21
C TYR A 60 -10.29 9.83 -2.29
N LEU A 61 -9.27 9.99 -3.14
CA LEU A 61 -8.15 9.05 -3.25
C LEU A 61 -7.27 9.19 -2.01
N ILE A 62 -6.90 8.05 -1.42
CA ILE A 62 -5.96 7.99 -0.31
C ILE A 62 -4.61 7.56 -0.87
N VAL A 63 -3.60 8.41 -0.73
CA VAL A 63 -2.21 8.09 -1.07
C VAL A 63 -1.52 7.59 0.19
N LEU A 64 -0.96 6.39 0.13
CA LEU A 64 -0.17 5.83 1.23
C LEU A 64 1.31 6.02 0.92
N HIS A 65 2.05 6.56 1.88
CA HIS A 65 3.50 6.64 1.81
C HIS A 65 4.11 5.91 2.98
N SER A 66 5.08 5.04 2.68
CA SER A 66 5.85 4.29 3.67
C SER A 66 7.26 4.89 3.77
N PRO A 67 7.52 5.81 4.69
CA PRO A 67 8.86 6.38 4.84
C PRO A 67 9.83 5.31 5.34
N THR A 68 10.95 5.13 4.62
CA THR A 68 12.00 4.13 4.95
C THR A 68 13.02 4.68 5.96
N VAL A 69 13.09 6.01 6.11
CA VAL A 69 14.02 6.75 6.98
C VAL A 69 13.21 7.82 7.74
N LEU A 70 13.79 8.41 8.79
CA LEU A 70 13.37 9.69 9.41
C LEU A 70 13.44 10.87 8.42
N HIS A 71 12.88 10.69 7.22
CA HIS A 71 12.72 11.75 6.24
C HIS A 71 11.35 12.39 6.45
N ASN A 72 11.30 13.71 6.40
CA ASN A 72 10.03 14.43 6.42
C ASN A 72 9.28 14.11 5.12
N VAL A 73 8.07 13.60 5.23
CA VAL A 73 7.19 13.36 4.08
C VAL A 73 6.92 14.70 3.41
N SER A 74 7.37 14.83 2.17
CA SER A 74 7.17 15.99 1.32
C SER A 74 5.89 15.83 0.49
N LYS A 75 5.46 16.88 -0.22
CA LYS A 75 4.26 16.76 -1.09
C LYS A 75 4.55 15.89 -2.30
N GLU A 76 5.80 15.90 -2.72
CA GLU A 76 6.36 15.12 -3.82
C GLU A 76 6.25 13.61 -3.52
N ASP A 77 6.37 13.22 -2.25
CA ASP A 77 6.22 11.84 -1.77
C ASP A 77 4.76 11.34 -1.79
N LEU A 78 3.79 12.25 -1.93
CA LEU A 78 2.34 11.98 -1.90
C LEU A 78 1.65 12.30 -3.24
N ASN A 79 2.42 12.41 -4.33
CA ASN A 79 1.90 12.78 -5.65
C ASN A 79 1.63 11.59 -6.57
N THR A 80 2.02 10.38 -6.17
CA THR A 80 1.85 9.16 -6.97
C THR A 80 0.99 8.14 -6.23
N VAL A 81 0.27 7.31 -6.98
CA VAL A 81 -0.50 6.18 -6.45
C VAL A 81 -0.38 5.02 -7.42
N GLN A 82 -0.35 3.80 -6.89
CA GLN A 82 -0.36 2.59 -7.71
C GLN A 82 -1.79 2.23 -8.09
N ILE A 83 -2.03 1.95 -9.37
CA ILE A 83 -3.35 1.61 -9.90
C ILE A 83 -3.30 0.41 -10.84
N TRP A 84 -4.38 -0.36 -10.85
CA TRP A 84 -4.59 -1.41 -11.85
C TRP A 84 -5.26 -0.82 -13.09
N VAL A 85 -4.59 -0.91 -14.23
CA VAL A 85 -5.07 -0.47 -15.54
C VAL A 85 -5.46 -1.68 -16.38
N GLN A 86 -6.62 -1.61 -17.03
CA GLN A 86 -7.07 -2.62 -17.97
C GLN A 86 -6.82 -2.17 -19.42
N VAL A 87 -6.04 -2.95 -20.14
CA VAL A 87 -5.71 -2.75 -21.56
C VAL A 87 -6.63 -3.63 -22.39
N HIS A 88 -7.52 -3.00 -23.14
CA HIS A 88 -8.52 -3.68 -23.96
C HIS A 88 -8.13 -3.71 -25.43
N ARG A 89 -8.86 -4.53 -26.21
CA ARG A 89 -8.73 -4.65 -27.67
C ARG A 89 -7.34 -5.11 -28.12
N LEU A 90 -6.72 -5.95 -27.30
CA LEU A 90 -5.51 -6.66 -27.68
C LEU A 90 -5.87 -7.77 -28.69
N PRO A 91 -5.08 -7.96 -29.77
CA PRO A 91 -5.25 -9.08 -30.67
C PRO A 91 -5.22 -10.43 -29.91
N PHE A 92 -5.91 -11.43 -30.45
CA PHE A 92 -5.88 -12.78 -29.88
C PHE A 92 -4.46 -13.34 -29.83
N LEU A 93 -4.08 -14.01 -28.74
CA LEU A 93 -2.73 -14.54 -28.48
C LEU A 93 -1.64 -13.47 -28.32
N SER A 94 -1.99 -12.18 -28.21
CA SER A 94 -1.00 -11.11 -28.02
C SER A 94 -0.72 -10.80 -26.55
N LYS A 95 -1.49 -11.38 -25.61
CA LYS A 95 -1.28 -11.14 -24.19
C LYS A 95 0.02 -11.80 -23.75
N SER A 96 0.98 -10.97 -23.33
CA SER A 96 2.27 -11.45 -22.85
C SER A 96 2.80 -10.50 -21.79
N ARG A 97 3.66 -11.01 -20.90
CA ARG A 97 4.34 -10.18 -19.89
C ARG A 97 5.20 -9.09 -20.55
N ALA A 98 5.81 -9.37 -21.70
CA ALA A 98 6.56 -8.38 -22.46
C ALA A 98 5.68 -7.22 -22.96
N LEU A 99 4.45 -7.52 -23.38
CA LEU A 99 3.48 -6.48 -23.74
C LEU A 99 3.00 -5.71 -22.50
N ALA A 100 2.72 -6.40 -21.39
CA ALA A 100 2.32 -5.78 -20.13
C ALA A 100 3.37 -4.77 -19.64
N CYS A 101 4.65 -5.17 -19.65
CA CYS A 101 5.77 -4.32 -19.27
C CYS A 101 5.84 -3.09 -20.17
N LYS A 102 5.87 -3.26 -21.50
CA LYS A 102 5.92 -2.14 -22.46
C LYS A 102 4.76 -1.17 -22.30
N VAL A 103 3.54 -1.67 -22.14
CA VAL A 103 2.37 -0.82 -21.95
C VAL A 103 2.40 -0.13 -20.59
N GLY A 104 2.83 -0.83 -19.54
CA GLY A 104 3.03 -0.25 -18.21
C GLY A 104 4.03 0.91 -18.25
N GLU A 105 5.21 0.70 -18.84
CA GLU A 105 6.25 1.72 -19.02
C GLU A 105 5.80 2.91 -19.88
N TRP A 106 4.84 2.73 -20.78
CA TRP A 106 4.26 3.83 -21.56
C TRP A 106 3.25 4.66 -20.76
N ILE A 107 2.58 4.05 -19.79
CA ILE A 107 1.56 4.72 -18.96
C ILE A 107 2.21 5.35 -17.72
N GLY A 108 3.20 4.67 -17.13
CA GLY A 108 3.85 5.05 -15.88
C GLY A 108 5.01 4.12 -15.54
N GLU A 109 5.24 3.88 -14.25
CA GLU A 109 6.23 2.92 -13.79
C GLU A 109 5.59 1.52 -13.77
N TYR A 110 6.08 0.57 -14.56
CA TYR A 110 5.55 -0.79 -14.51
C TYR A 110 5.88 -1.44 -13.17
N ILE A 111 4.85 -1.88 -12.44
CA ILE A 111 4.99 -2.54 -11.14
C ILE A 111 4.77 -4.05 -11.29
N ASP A 112 3.64 -4.44 -11.87
CA ASP A 112 3.26 -5.85 -11.95
C ASP A 112 2.21 -6.12 -13.05
N VAL A 113 1.94 -7.39 -13.34
CA VAL A 113 0.88 -7.84 -14.23
C VAL A 113 0.02 -8.88 -13.53
N HIS A 114 -1.30 -8.78 -13.71
CA HIS A 114 -2.19 -9.82 -13.19
C HIS A 114 -2.00 -11.10 -14.01
N GLU A 115 -1.39 -12.13 -13.43
CA GLU A 115 -0.99 -13.36 -14.13
C GLU A 115 -2.16 -14.05 -14.84
N ASP A 116 -3.35 -14.12 -14.21
CA ASP A 116 -4.50 -14.72 -14.86
C ASP A 116 -4.88 -13.96 -16.12
N SER A 117 -4.68 -12.63 -16.15
CA SER A 117 -4.99 -11.81 -17.33
C SER A 117 -4.10 -12.06 -18.53
N LEU A 118 -2.97 -12.75 -18.36
CA LEU A 118 -2.14 -13.22 -19.47
C LEU A 118 -2.76 -14.42 -20.18
N HIS A 119 -3.61 -15.19 -19.49
CA HIS A 119 -4.26 -16.34 -20.08
C HIS A 119 -5.39 -15.87 -21.02
N GLU A 120 -5.42 -16.43 -22.23
CA GLU A 120 -6.48 -16.10 -23.21
C GLU A 120 -7.88 -16.47 -22.72
N GLY A 121 -8.00 -17.45 -21.81
CA GLY A 121 -9.26 -17.81 -21.17
C GLY A 121 -9.77 -16.77 -20.16
N TRP A 122 -8.94 -15.81 -19.75
CA TRP A 122 -9.27 -14.81 -18.74
C TRP A 122 -9.56 -13.45 -19.39
N GLY A 123 -10.82 -13.25 -19.75
CA GLY A 123 -11.35 -11.98 -20.28
C GLY A 123 -10.69 -11.50 -21.58
N SER A 124 -11.19 -10.41 -22.16
CA SER A 124 -10.64 -9.82 -23.38
C SER A 124 -9.66 -8.66 -23.10
N PHE A 125 -9.04 -8.65 -21.92
CA PHE A 125 -8.16 -7.57 -21.47
C PHE A 125 -6.93 -8.12 -20.77
N LEU A 126 -5.88 -7.31 -20.78
CA LEU A 126 -4.67 -7.48 -19.98
C LEU A 126 -4.75 -6.48 -18.82
N ARG A 127 -4.42 -6.91 -17.61
CA ARG A 127 -4.45 -6.03 -16.43
C ARG A 127 -3.04 -5.81 -15.92
N VAL A 128 -2.61 -4.55 -15.90
CA VAL A 128 -1.25 -4.10 -15.55
C VAL A 128 -1.33 -3.18 -14.34
N ARG A 129 -0.42 -3.33 -13.39
CA ARG A 129 -0.24 -2.42 -12.26
C ARG A 129 0.85 -1.42 -12.62
N VAL A 130 0.50 -0.14 -12.54
CA VAL A 130 1.37 1.02 -12.77
C VAL A 130 1.34 1.98 -11.60
#